data_AF-A0A3D5WGN5-F1
#
_entry.id   AF-A0A3D5WGN5-F1
#
_cell.length_a   1.000
_cell.length_b   1.000
_cell.length_c   1.000
_cell.angle_alpha   90.00
_cell.angle_beta   90.00
_cell.angle_gamma   90.00
#
_symmetry.space_group_name_H-M   'P 1'
#
loop_
_entity.id
_entity.type
_entity.pdbx_description
1 polymer ?
#
loop_
_entity_poly.entity_id
_entity_poly.type
_entity_poly.pdbx_seq_one_letter_code
_entity_poly.pdbx_strand_id
1 'polypeptide(L)'
;FSKLYDFKSIIPISALSGQGVDLLIKEIEGLLPLGPKYFPEEMITDLPERFIVAEIIREKIFHLTSQEIPYSVAVVVNDFKERDGVNTIFIRAAIHVEKPSQKGI
;
A
#
# COMPACT_ATOMS: atom_id res chain seq x y z
N PHE A 1 -20.76 19.08 6.67
CA PHE A 1 -20.29 17.71 6.93
C PHE A 1 -20.86 17.13 8.22
N SER A 2 -20.75 17.80 9.36
CA SER A 2 -21.23 17.32 10.67
C SER A 2 -22.72 16.97 10.79
N LYS A 3 -23.57 17.37 9.82
CA LYS A 3 -25.01 17.07 9.81
C LYS A 3 -25.41 15.85 8.96
N LEU A 4 -24.45 15.22 8.27
CA LEU A 4 -24.73 14.09 7.37
C LEU A 4 -24.88 12.76 8.11
N TYR A 5 -24.23 12.64 9.27
CA TYR A 5 -24.26 11.46 10.11
C TYR A 5 -23.92 11.84 11.56
N ASP A 6 -24.25 10.97 12.51
CA ASP A 6 -23.83 11.12 13.90
C ASP A 6 -22.40 10.62 14.06
N PHE A 7 -21.44 11.50 13.76
CA PHE A 7 -20.02 11.19 13.86
C PHE A 7 -19.55 11.22 15.31
N LYS A 8 -18.78 10.20 15.72
CA LYS A 8 -18.14 10.18 17.05
C LYS A 8 -17.16 11.32 17.25
N SER A 9 -16.42 11.69 16.21
CA SER A 9 -15.47 12.80 16.22
C SER A 9 -15.26 13.33 14.80
N ILE A 10 -14.86 14.59 14.69
CA ILE A 10 -14.50 15.23 13.42
C ILE A 10 -13.14 15.88 13.63
N ILE A 11 -12.11 15.32 13.01
CA ILE A 11 -10.71 15.68 13.24
C ILE A 11 -10.12 16.16 11.92
N PRO A 12 -9.73 17.44 11.78
CA PRO A 12 -8.99 17.89 10.62
C PRO A 12 -7.58 17.32 10.66
N ILE A 13 -7.16 16.67 9.57
CA ILE A 13 -5.83 16.08 9.47
C ILE A 13 -5.11 16.48 8.18
N SER A 14 -3.78 16.34 8.20
CA SER A 14 -2.93 16.32 7.01
C SER A 14 -1.94 15.17 7.17
N ALA A 15 -2.12 14.10 6.39
CA ALA A 15 -1.22 12.95 6.41
C ALA A 15 0.20 13.32 5.96
N LEU A 16 0.33 14.29 5.05
CA LEU A 16 1.61 14.74 4.52
C LEU A 16 2.46 15.50 5.57
N SER A 17 1.82 16.37 6.36
CA SER A 17 2.52 17.16 7.40
C SER A 17 2.46 16.51 8.80
N GLY A 18 1.70 15.43 8.95
CA GLY A 18 1.42 14.78 10.24
C GLY A 18 0.42 15.51 11.13
N GLN A 19 -0.08 16.69 10.73
CA GLN A 19 -0.99 17.47 11.56
C GLN A 19 -2.27 16.67 11.85
N GLY A 20 -2.62 16.55 13.13
CA GLY A 20 -3.85 15.87 13.57
C GLY A 20 -3.81 14.34 13.51
N VAL A 21 -2.73 13.72 13.01
CA VAL A 21 -2.62 12.26 12.90
C VAL A 21 -2.56 11.61 14.29
N ASP A 22 -1.77 12.15 15.22
CA ASP A 22 -1.68 11.61 16.58
C ASP A 22 -3.03 11.67 17.33
N LEU A 23 -3.78 12.76 17.11
CA LEU A 23 -5.12 12.90 17.68
C LEU A 23 -6.09 11.87 17.08
N LEU A 24 -6.01 11.64 15.76
CA LEU A 24 -6.80 10.62 15.10
C LEU A 24 -6.49 9.22 15.65
N ILE A 25 -5.21 8.87 15.81
CA ILE A 25 -4.79 7.56 16.36
C ILE A 25 -5.36 7.38 17.76
N LYS A 26 -5.22 8.39 18.64
CA LYS A 26 -5.72 8.34 20.00
C LYS A 26 -7.25 8.17 20.07
N GLU A 27 -7.99 8.85 19.21
CA GLU A 27 -9.45 8.73 19.15
C GLU A 27 -9.87 7.33 18.66
N ILE A 28 -9.14 6.74 17.71
CA ILE A 28 -9.38 5.36 17.25
C ILE A 28 -9.10 4.37 18.38
N GLU A 29 -7.96 4.51 19.08
CA GLU A 29 -7.58 3.64 20.20
C GLU A 29 -8.65 3.65 21.31
N GLY A 30 -9.21 4.81 21.63
CA GLY A 30 -10.30 4.94 22.62
C GLY A 30 -11.61 4.27 22.21
N LEU A 31 -11.77 3.91 20.93
CA LEU A 31 -12.95 3.22 20.39
C LEU A 31 -12.72 1.71 20.23
N LEU A 32 -11.49 1.21 20.39
CA LEU A 32 -11.21 -0.21 20.25
C LEU A 32 -11.85 -1.02 21.38
N PRO A 33 -12.50 -2.15 21.08
CA PRO A 33 -13.01 -3.03 22.11
C PRO A 33 -11.86 -3.69 22.88
N LEU A 34 -12.11 -4.04 24.14
CA LEU A 34 -11.18 -4.85 24.92
C LEU A 34 -11.00 -6.22 24.24
N GLY A 35 -9.75 -6.63 24.04
CA GLY A 35 -9.41 -7.90 23.42
C GLY A 35 -7.91 -8.16 23.42
N PRO A 36 -7.50 -9.39 23.07
CA PRO A 36 -6.08 -9.72 22.93
C PRO A 36 -5.49 -9.03 21.69
N LYS A 37 -4.16 -8.89 21.67
CA LYS A 37 -3.44 -8.57 20.44
C LYS A 37 -3.50 -9.78 19.51
N TYR A 38 -4.00 -9.59 18.29
CA TYR A 38 -4.06 -10.65 17.27
C TYR A 38 -2.75 -10.81 16.50
N PHE A 39 -1.90 -9.77 16.50
CA PHE A 39 -0.62 -9.74 15.78
C PHE A 39 0.52 -9.36 16.75
N PRO A 40 1.76 -9.85 16.52
CA PRO A 40 2.95 -9.42 17.26
C PRO A 40 3.22 -7.92 17.15
N GLU A 41 3.91 -7.33 18.12
CA GLU A 41 4.21 -5.89 18.11
C GLU A 41 5.21 -5.50 17.01
N GLU A 42 6.07 -6.44 16.64
CA GLU A 42 7.14 -6.28 15.66
C GLU A 42 6.67 -6.52 14.23
N MET A 43 5.43 -7.00 14.05
CA MET A 43 4.84 -7.20 12.73
C MET A 43 4.47 -5.84 12.13
N ILE A 44 5.19 -5.45 11.07
CA ILE A 44 4.92 -4.21 10.34
C ILE A 44 3.64 -4.34 9.50
N THR A 45 3.45 -5.49 8.85
CA THR A 45 2.30 -5.82 8.00
C THR A 45 2.16 -7.34 7.89
N ASP A 46 0.96 -7.81 7.60
CA ASP A 46 0.64 -9.21 7.28
C ASP A 46 0.90 -9.56 5.79
N LEU A 47 1.32 -8.58 4.99
CA LEU A 47 1.55 -8.74 3.56
C LEU A 47 2.93 -9.35 3.26
N PRO A 48 3.02 -10.33 2.33
CA PRO A 48 4.30 -10.85 1.87
C PRO A 48 5.14 -9.78 1.16
N GLU A 49 6.46 -9.78 1.32
CA GLU A 49 7.37 -8.82 0.66
C GLU A 49 7.20 -8.77 -0.86
N ARG A 50 6.91 -9.91 -1.49
CA ARG A 50 6.61 -9.99 -2.94
C ARG A 50 5.41 -9.17 -3.34
N PHE A 51 4.38 -9.10 -2.49
CA PHE A 51 3.21 -8.26 -2.72
C PHE A 51 3.59 -6.78 -2.62
N ILE A 52 4.35 -6.39 -1.59
CA ILE A 52 4.83 -5.02 -1.41
C ILE A 52 5.65 -4.56 -2.63
N VAL A 53 6.55 -5.41 -3.13
CA VAL A 53 7.33 -5.14 -4.35
C VAL A 53 6.41 -4.96 -5.57
N ALA A 54 5.39 -5.81 -5.72
CA ALA A 54 4.44 -5.69 -6.82
C ALA A 54 3.67 -4.36 -6.75
N GLU A 55 3.24 -3.93 -5.57
CA GLU A 55 2.55 -2.65 -5.38
C GLU A 55 3.47 -1.45 -5.60
N ILE A 56 4.76 -1.52 -5.23
CA ILE A 56 5.74 -0.47 -5.56
C ILE A 56 5.87 -0.33 -7.08
N ILE A 57 5.95 -1.44 -7.83
CA ILE A 57 5.99 -1.40 -9.29
C ILE A 57 4.68 -0.81 -9.84
N ARG A 58 3.51 -1.22 -9.31
CA ARG A 58 2.20 -0.67 -9.71
C ARG A 58 2.08 0.82 -9.45
N GLU A 59 2.60 1.33 -8.34
CA GLU A 59 2.67 2.77 -8.05
C GLU A 59 3.46 3.50 -9.14
N LYS A 60 4.58 2.94 -9.60
CA LYS A 60 5.35 3.53 -10.70
C LYS A 60 4.63 3.46 -12.03
N ILE A 61 3.93 2.35 -12.33
CA ILE A 61 3.06 2.29 -13.51
C ILE A 61 1.99 3.38 -13.43
N PHE A 62 1.36 3.56 -12.28
CA PHE A 62 0.33 4.57 -12.08
C PHE A 62 0.84 5.99 -12.34
N HIS A 63 2.04 6.31 -11.84
CA HIS A 63 2.63 7.64 -12.02
C HIS A 63 3.23 7.89 -13.41
N LEU A 64 3.75 6.86 -14.08
CA LEU A 64 4.50 6.98 -15.33
C LEU A 64 3.67 6.70 -16.57
N THR A 65 2.47 6.16 -16.42
CA THR A 65 1.55 5.89 -17.52
C THR A 65 0.29 6.74 -17.41
N SER A 66 -0.61 6.64 -18.37
CA SER A 66 -1.82 7.46 -18.44
C SER A 66 -2.97 6.66 -19.06
N GLN A 67 -4.13 7.30 -19.21
CA GLN A 67 -5.33 6.71 -19.78
C GLN A 67 -5.77 5.48 -18.97
N GLU A 68 -6.11 4.36 -19.62
CA GLU A 68 -6.57 3.15 -18.93
C GLU A 68 -5.43 2.28 -18.36
N ILE A 69 -4.16 2.53 -18.71
CA ILE A 69 -3.03 1.66 -18.35
C ILE A 69 -2.87 1.48 -16.84
N PRO A 70 -2.89 2.53 -15.98
CA PRO A 70 -2.77 2.37 -14.53
C PRO A 70 -3.80 1.42 -13.91
N TYR A 71 -4.95 1.27 -14.56
CA TYR A 71 -6.09 0.51 -14.07
C TYR A 71 -6.22 -0.86 -14.72
N SER A 72 -5.47 -1.14 -15.79
CA SER A 72 -5.58 -2.36 -16.62
C SER A 72 -4.33 -3.25 -16.53
N VAL A 73 -3.59 -3.16 -15.42
CA VAL A 73 -2.34 -3.89 -15.21
C VAL A 73 -2.36 -4.80 -13.99
N ALA A 74 -1.65 -5.92 -14.10
CA ALA A 74 -1.30 -6.79 -12.98
C ALA A 74 0.21 -7.03 -12.94
N VAL A 75 0.80 -7.00 -11.75
CA VAL A 75 2.24 -7.22 -11.56
C VAL A 75 2.46 -8.50 -10.77
N VAL A 76 3.29 -9.39 -11.28
CA VAL A 76 3.63 -10.67 -10.64
C VAL A 76 5.14 -10.76 -10.44
N VAL A 77 5.56 -10.97 -9.19
CA VAL A 77 6.98 -11.15 -8.83
C VAL A 77 7.36 -12.63 -8.92
N ASN A 78 8.06 -12.99 -10.00
CA ASN A 78 8.48 -14.36 -10.30
C ASN A 78 9.72 -14.78 -9.50
N ASP A 79 10.77 -13.95 -9.50
CA ASP A 79 11.98 -14.20 -8.71
C ASP A 79 12.12 -13.13 -7.61
N PHE A 80 12.53 -13.59 -6.43
CA PHE A 80 12.98 -12.77 -5.31
C PHE A 80 14.08 -13.58 -4.63
N LYS A 81 15.34 -13.19 -4.83
CA LYS A 81 16.53 -13.96 -4.42
C LYS A 81 17.60 -13.02 -3.91
N GLU A 82 18.18 -13.30 -2.76
CA GLU A 82 19.42 -12.66 -2.34
C GLU A 82 20.57 -13.10 -3.27
N ARG A 83 21.49 -12.19 -3.57
CA ARG A 83 22.70 -12.53 -4.35
C ARG A 83 23.86 -12.80 -3.41
N ASP A 84 24.44 -13.99 -3.52
CA ASP A 84 25.57 -14.38 -2.68
C ASP A 84 26.74 -13.39 -2.80
N GLY A 85 27.29 -13.00 -1.65
CA GLY A 85 28.46 -12.12 -1.57
C GLY A 85 28.21 -10.65 -1.88
N VAL A 86 26.96 -10.23 -2.12
CA VAL A 86 26.58 -8.83 -2.35
C VAL A 86 25.30 -8.52 -1.57
N ASN A 87 25.23 -7.37 -0.88
CA ASN A 87 24.02 -6.93 -0.18
C ASN A 87 22.96 -6.38 -1.17
N THR A 88 22.47 -7.25 -2.06
CA THR A 88 21.52 -6.92 -3.12
C THR A 88 20.50 -8.04 -3.30
N ILE A 89 19.23 -7.66 -3.46
CA ILE A 89 18.14 -8.57 -3.80
C ILE A 89 17.90 -8.53 -5.31
N PHE A 90 17.90 -9.69 -5.95
CA PHE A 90 17.45 -9.87 -7.32
C PHE A 90 15.94 -10.09 -7.38
N ILE A 91 15.27 -9.22 -8.14
CA ILE A 91 13.83 -9.27 -8.36
C ILE A 91 13.56 -9.41 -9.85
N ARG A 92 12.75 -10.39 -10.24
CA ARG A 92 12.19 -10.49 -11.60
C ARG A 92 10.68 -10.41 -11.50
N ALA A 93 10.09 -9.40 -12.14
CA ALA A 93 8.65 -9.21 -12.19
C ALA A 93 8.13 -9.21 -13.64
N ALA A 94 6.89 -9.62 -13.83
CA ALA A 94 6.15 -9.51 -15.07
C ALA A 94 5.00 -8.51 -14.90
N ILE A 95 4.88 -7.59 -15.86
CA ILE A 95 3.76 -6.65 -15.96
C ILE A 95 2.83 -7.19 -17.04
N HIS A 96 1.61 -7.55 -16.65
CA HIS A 96 0.56 -8.01 -17.52
C HIS A 96 -0.38 -6.86 -17.87
N VAL A 97 -0.77 -6.78 -19.14
CA VAL A 97 -1.75 -5.81 -19.67
C VAL A 97 -2.90 -6.59 -20.29
N GLU A 98 -4.09 -5.98 -20.35
CA GLU A 98 -5.27 -6.63 -20.93
C GLU A 98 -5.19 -6.77 -22.46
N LYS A 99 -4.64 -5.77 -23.16
CA LYS A 99 -4.63 -5.71 -24.63
C LYS A 99 -3.22 -5.52 -25.18
N PRO A 100 -2.89 -6.10 -26.35
CA PRO A 100 -1.57 -5.90 -26.98
C PRO A 100 -1.21 -4.44 -27.25
N SER A 101 -2.19 -3.60 -27.59
CA SER A 101 -1.98 -2.16 -27.83
C SER A 101 -1.42 -1.41 -26.62
N GLN A 102 -1.74 -1.88 -25.41
CA GLN A 102 -1.31 -1.28 -24.16
C GLN A 102 0.17 -1.55 -23.86
N LYS A 103 0.76 -2.60 -24.44
CA LYS A 103 2.18 -2.94 -24.25
C LYS A 103 3.12 -1.95 -24.94
N GLY A 104 2.65 -1.26 -25.99
CA GLY A 104 3.45 -0.32 -26.78
C GLY A 104 3.43 1.12 -26.25
N ILE A 105 2.71 1.38 -25.16
CA ILE A 105 2.52 2.68 -24.50
C ILE A 105 3.38 2.69 -23.23
#